data_AF-A0A2M7PKE7-F1
#
_entry.id   AF-A0A2M7PKE7-F1
#
_cell.length_a   1.000
_cell.length_b   1.000
_cell.length_c   1.000
_cell.angle_alpha   90.00
_cell.angle_beta   90.00
_cell.angle_gamma   90.00
#
_symmetry.space_group_name_H-M   'P 1'
#
loop_
_entity.id
_entity.type
_entity.pdbx_description
1 polymer ?
#
loop_
_entity_poly.entity_id
_entity_poly.type
_entity_poly.pdbx_seq_one_letter_code
_entity_poly.pdbx_strand_id
1 'polypeptide(L)'
;SGTFVDLCSGPHLESTGKINADAIKLTRISGAYWKGDEKNQQLQRIYGVVFTQEKELQEYLTQKEEAEKRDHRKLGKELDLFIFSDLVGPGLPIYTPKGATIRREIINYSNELQRGIGYQEVHTPNINKAELFKVSGHYEKFKDDMLKVISNYTAEEYFLKPMNCPQHTQIFASKMRSYKDLPIRIADFANLYRDEKPGELLGLTRLRCFCQDDGHSFCREDQIKTEFASILGIIKQAMKTYNMEYTIRLSLWDPETPEKYLGDPSVWENSQKLLEE
;
A
#
# COMPACT_ATOMS: atom_id res chain seq x y z
N SER A 1 12.39 5.77 -45.91
CA SER A 1 11.16 5.88 -45.10
C SER A 1 11.28 7.14 -44.25
N GLY A 2 10.29 8.04 -44.23
CA GLY A 2 10.57 9.36 -43.62
C GLY A 2 9.42 10.37 -43.53
N THR A 3 8.17 9.95 -43.34
CA THR A 3 7.04 10.88 -43.14
C THR A 3 6.58 10.99 -41.69
N PHE A 4 7.08 10.16 -40.77
CA PHE A 4 6.77 10.24 -39.34
C PHE A 4 7.79 11.11 -38.62
N VAL A 5 7.30 12.11 -37.89
CA VAL A 5 8.11 13.02 -37.07
C VAL A 5 7.56 12.98 -35.65
N ASP A 6 8.44 12.80 -34.68
CA ASP A 6 8.08 12.77 -33.25
C ASP A 6 9.06 13.63 -32.44
N LEU A 7 8.60 14.16 -31.32
CA LEU A 7 9.39 14.97 -30.41
C LEU A 7 9.86 14.10 -29.23
N CYS A 8 11.02 13.47 -29.40
CA CYS A 8 11.64 12.61 -28.38
C CYS A 8 13.07 13.06 -28.09
N SER A 9 13.49 13.03 -26.83
CA SER A 9 14.86 13.37 -26.40
C SER A 9 15.89 12.27 -26.71
N GLY A 10 15.44 11.05 -27.03
CA GLY A 10 16.30 9.94 -27.46
C GLY A 10 17.12 9.26 -26.35
N PRO A 11 18.08 8.39 -26.72
CA PRO A 11 18.58 8.14 -28.09
C PRO A 11 17.68 7.22 -28.94
N HIS A 12 17.87 7.27 -30.26
CA HIS A 12 17.24 6.36 -31.23
C HIS A 12 18.28 5.50 -31.95
N LEU A 13 17.86 4.37 -32.50
CA LEU A 13 18.71 3.57 -33.40
C LEU A 13 18.97 4.34 -34.70
N GLU A 14 20.16 4.13 -35.28
CA GLU A 14 20.58 4.77 -36.54
C GLU A 14 19.66 4.47 -37.73
N SER A 15 18.98 3.33 -37.72
CA SER A 15 18.04 2.93 -38.76
C SER A 15 16.98 1.99 -38.20
N THR A 16 15.74 2.13 -38.69
CA THR A 16 14.62 1.25 -38.35
C THR A 16 14.87 -0.20 -38.80
N GLY A 17 15.75 -0.42 -39.78
CA GLY A 17 16.13 -1.77 -40.22
C GLY A 17 16.97 -2.56 -39.22
N LYS A 18 17.50 -1.91 -38.17
CA LYS A 18 18.17 -2.59 -37.05
C LYS A 18 17.17 -3.23 -36.07
N ILE A 19 15.89 -2.90 -36.18
CA ILE A 19 14.85 -3.49 -35.36
C ILE A 19 14.46 -4.82 -35.98
N ASN A 20 14.62 -5.91 -35.22
CA ASN A 20 14.19 -7.22 -35.66
C ASN A 20 12.65 -7.31 -35.61
N ALA A 21 12.00 -7.39 -36.78
CA ALA A 21 10.55 -7.41 -36.89
C ALA A 21 9.90 -8.63 -36.21
N ASP A 22 10.61 -9.76 -36.19
CA ASP A 22 10.14 -11.02 -35.58
C ASP A 22 10.26 -10.99 -34.04
N ALA A 23 10.99 -10.02 -33.49
CA ALA A 23 11.18 -9.82 -32.05
C ALA A 23 10.34 -8.66 -31.47
N ILE A 24 9.26 -8.27 -32.15
CA ILE A 24 8.31 -7.24 -31.70
C ILE A 24 6.94 -7.86 -31.43
N LYS A 25 6.31 -7.49 -30.31
CA LYS A 25 4.94 -7.90 -30.01
C LYS A 25 4.15 -6.80 -29.33
N LEU A 26 2.96 -6.50 -29.86
CA LEU A 26 1.95 -5.72 -29.14
C LEU A 26 1.29 -6.60 -28.08
N THR A 27 1.21 -6.11 -26.84
CA THR A 27 0.81 -6.91 -25.68
C THR A 27 -0.62 -6.61 -25.24
N ARG A 28 -0.93 -5.35 -24.90
CA ARG A 28 -2.27 -4.96 -24.43
C ARG A 28 -2.61 -3.53 -24.79
N ILE A 29 -3.90 -3.24 -24.78
CA ILE A 29 -4.45 -1.89 -24.91
C ILE A 29 -5.00 -1.47 -23.55
N SER A 30 -4.86 -0.20 -23.21
CA SER A 30 -5.41 0.39 -21.98
C SER A 30 -5.85 1.83 -22.21
N GLY A 31 -6.72 2.34 -21.36
CA GLY A 31 -6.99 3.77 -21.25
C GLY A 31 -6.02 4.42 -20.26
N ALA A 32 -5.57 5.64 -20.55
CA ALA A 32 -4.81 6.46 -19.62
C ALA A 32 -5.28 7.91 -19.71
N TYR A 33 -5.11 8.68 -18.64
CA TYR A 33 -5.43 10.10 -18.63
C TYR A 33 -4.15 10.93 -18.69
N TRP A 34 -4.20 12.08 -19.36
CA TRP A 34 -3.06 13.00 -19.41
C TRP A 34 -2.64 13.42 -18.01
N LYS A 35 -1.35 13.23 -17.68
CA LYS A 35 -0.76 13.44 -16.34
C LYS A 35 -1.47 12.69 -15.19
N GLY A 36 -2.26 11.66 -15.49
CA GLY A 36 -3.01 10.90 -14.47
C GLY A 36 -4.21 11.63 -13.87
N ASP A 37 -4.68 12.70 -14.50
CA ASP A 37 -5.85 13.48 -14.07
C ASP A 37 -7.08 13.10 -14.90
N GLU A 38 -8.08 12.50 -14.23
CA GLU A 38 -9.33 12.01 -14.81
C GLU A 38 -10.21 13.10 -15.43
N LYS A 39 -9.94 14.38 -15.11
CA LYS A 39 -10.62 15.52 -15.75
C LYS A 39 -10.15 15.77 -17.18
N ASN A 40 -9.01 15.21 -17.56
CA ASN A 40 -8.47 15.34 -18.91
C ASN A 40 -9.08 14.31 -19.87
N GLN A 41 -8.86 14.50 -21.17
CA GLN A 41 -9.27 13.55 -22.20
C GLN A 41 -8.63 12.17 -21.95
N GLN A 42 -9.44 11.12 -22.05
CA GLN A 42 -8.96 9.74 -22.03
C GLN A 42 -8.18 9.44 -23.32
N LEU A 43 -6.94 9.00 -23.16
CA LEU A 43 -6.02 8.58 -24.23
C LEU A 43 -5.99 7.06 -24.33
N GLN A 44 -5.81 6.54 -25.55
CA GLN A 44 -5.57 5.13 -25.79
C GLN A 44 -4.07 4.86 -25.72
N ARG A 45 -3.67 3.95 -24.83
CA ARG A 45 -2.28 3.52 -24.67
C ARG A 45 -2.14 2.08 -25.15
N ILE A 46 -1.31 1.89 -26.16
CA ILE A 46 -0.94 0.58 -26.71
C ILE A 46 0.42 0.20 -26.14
N TYR A 47 0.47 -0.95 -25.46
CA TYR A 47 1.72 -1.52 -24.95
C TYR A 47 2.31 -2.49 -25.96
N GLY A 48 3.64 -2.49 -26.05
CA GLY A 48 4.39 -3.44 -26.84
C GLY A 48 5.77 -3.67 -26.23
N VAL A 49 6.40 -4.77 -26.62
CA VAL A 49 7.77 -5.13 -26.24
C VAL A 49 8.58 -5.40 -27.50
N VAL A 50 9.87 -5.10 -27.42
CA VAL A 50 10.84 -5.34 -28.49
C VAL A 50 12.09 -5.93 -27.87
N PHE A 51 12.62 -6.96 -28.52
CA PHE A 51 13.85 -7.64 -28.12
C PHE A 51 14.86 -7.68 -29.27
N THR A 52 16.10 -8.09 -28.96
CA THR A 52 17.14 -8.19 -29.99
C THR A 52 16.97 -9.48 -30.81
N GLN A 53 16.54 -10.55 -30.13
CA GLN A 53 16.35 -11.87 -30.72
C GLN A 53 14.91 -12.36 -30.50
N GLU A 54 14.39 -13.12 -31.46
CA GLU A 54 13.06 -13.73 -31.34
C GLU A 54 12.99 -14.68 -30.13
N LYS A 55 14.09 -15.37 -29.81
CA LYS A 55 14.16 -16.26 -28.65
C LYS A 55 13.85 -15.54 -27.33
N GLU A 56 14.39 -14.34 -27.13
CA GLU A 56 14.15 -13.52 -25.94
C GLU A 56 12.67 -13.11 -25.84
N LEU A 57 12.05 -12.78 -26.99
CA LEU A 57 10.62 -12.50 -27.05
C LEU A 57 9.80 -13.72 -26.63
N GLN A 58 10.12 -14.92 -27.14
CA GLN A 58 9.40 -16.14 -26.76
C GLN A 58 9.57 -16.49 -25.28
N GLU A 59 10.78 -16.34 -24.75
CA GLU A 59 11.05 -16.52 -23.31
C GLU A 59 10.22 -15.53 -22.47
N TYR A 60 10.18 -14.25 -22.86
CA TYR A 60 9.35 -13.24 -22.20
C TYR A 60 7.85 -13.57 -22.25
N LEU A 61 7.33 -13.98 -23.40
CA LEU A 61 5.92 -14.36 -23.57
C LEU A 61 5.58 -15.58 -22.72
N THR A 62 6.47 -16.57 -22.67
CA THR A 62 6.31 -17.75 -21.80
C THR A 62 6.24 -17.34 -20.33
N GLN A 63 7.13 -16.46 -19.87
CA GLN A 63 7.10 -15.94 -18.50
C GLN A 63 5.82 -15.18 -18.19
N LYS A 64 5.29 -14.41 -19.16
CA LYS A 64 4.02 -13.69 -19.00
C LYS A 64 2.84 -14.63 -18.88
N GLU A 65 2.75 -15.65 -19.72
CA GLU A 65 1.70 -16.67 -19.63
C GLU A 65 1.75 -17.40 -18.28
N GLU A 66 2.95 -17.75 -17.83
CA GLU A 66 3.18 -18.37 -16.54
C GLU A 66 2.82 -17.46 -15.35
N ALA A 67 3.01 -16.14 -15.49
CA ALA A 67 2.57 -15.16 -14.50
C ALA A 67 1.03 -15.02 -14.47
N GLU A 68 0.38 -15.01 -15.63
CA GLU A 68 -1.10 -14.93 -15.74
C GLU A 68 -1.79 -16.16 -15.14
N LYS A 69 -1.19 -17.35 -15.27
CA LYS A 69 -1.68 -18.57 -14.60
C LYS A 69 -1.65 -18.46 -13.08
N ARG A 70 -0.72 -17.67 -12.53
CA ARG A 70 -0.52 -17.48 -11.08
C ARG A 70 -1.19 -16.21 -10.54
N ASP A 71 -2.03 -15.55 -11.34
CA ASP A 71 -2.76 -14.37 -10.92
C ASP A 71 -3.74 -14.72 -9.79
N HIS A 72 -3.63 -14.04 -8.65
CA HIS A 72 -4.47 -14.27 -7.48
C HIS A 72 -5.95 -14.04 -7.76
N ARG A 73 -6.32 -13.23 -8.75
CA ARG A 73 -7.72 -13.00 -9.14
C ARG A 73 -8.31 -14.22 -9.85
N LYS A 74 -7.49 -14.91 -10.64
CA LYS A 74 -7.87 -16.16 -11.29
C LYS A 74 -7.93 -17.28 -10.25
N LEU A 75 -6.84 -17.48 -9.51
CA LEU A 75 -6.76 -18.51 -8.47
C LEU A 75 -7.78 -18.30 -7.35
N GLY A 76 -8.01 -17.06 -6.93
CA GLY A 76 -8.97 -16.72 -5.89
C GLY A 76 -10.40 -17.12 -6.25
N LYS A 77 -10.76 -17.06 -7.55
CA LYS A 77 -12.04 -17.54 -8.06
C LYS A 77 -12.07 -19.07 -8.19
N GLU A 78 -11.03 -19.65 -8.79
CA GLU A 78 -10.95 -21.11 -9.00
C GLU A 78 -10.92 -21.90 -7.69
N LEU A 79 -10.27 -21.36 -6.65
CA LEU A 79 -10.14 -21.98 -5.34
C LEU A 79 -11.25 -21.56 -4.36
N ASP A 80 -12.18 -20.71 -4.79
CA ASP A 80 -13.29 -20.20 -3.97
C ASP A 80 -12.78 -19.53 -2.69
N LEU A 81 -11.91 -18.51 -2.82
CA LEU A 81 -11.30 -17.78 -1.69
C LEU A 81 -11.95 -16.42 -1.43
N PHE A 82 -12.27 -15.69 -2.50
CA PHE A 82 -12.93 -14.39 -2.38
C PHE A 82 -13.74 -14.09 -3.63
N ILE A 83 -14.73 -13.22 -3.47
CA ILE A 83 -15.54 -12.70 -4.56
C ILE A 83 -15.60 -11.18 -4.50
N PHE A 84 -15.88 -10.58 -5.64
CA PHE A 84 -16.28 -9.18 -5.76
C PHE A 84 -17.72 -9.15 -6.26
N SER A 85 -18.52 -8.22 -5.74
CA SER A 85 -19.91 -8.03 -6.13
C SER A 85 -20.12 -6.57 -6.50
N ASP A 86 -20.69 -6.33 -7.68
CA ASP A 86 -21.04 -4.98 -8.13
C ASP A 86 -22.03 -4.28 -7.17
N LEU A 87 -22.87 -5.07 -6.48
CA LEU A 87 -23.79 -4.56 -5.47
C LEU A 87 -23.09 -4.12 -4.18
N VAL A 88 -21.95 -4.73 -3.85
CA VAL A 88 -21.16 -4.34 -2.66
C VAL A 88 -20.26 -3.16 -3.00
N GLY A 89 -19.69 -3.14 -4.21
CA GLY A 89 -18.89 -2.04 -4.73
C GLY A 89 -17.43 -2.42 -5.01
N PRO A 90 -16.74 -1.63 -5.85
CA PRO A 90 -15.39 -1.94 -6.30
C PRO A 90 -14.38 -1.78 -5.15
N GLY A 91 -13.39 -2.67 -5.11
CA GLY A 91 -12.31 -2.62 -4.10
C GLY A 91 -12.73 -3.06 -2.71
N LEU A 92 -13.89 -3.71 -2.57
CA LEU A 92 -14.43 -4.26 -1.32
C LEU A 92 -14.55 -5.79 -1.44
N PRO A 93 -13.51 -6.55 -1.04
CA PRO A 93 -13.50 -7.99 -1.23
C PRO A 93 -14.39 -8.68 -0.19
N ILE A 94 -15.10 -9.72 -0.64
CA ILE A 94 -15.88 -10.60 0.24
C ILE A 94 -15.15 -11.93 0.32
N TYR A 95 -14.68 -12.28 1.51
CA TYR A 95 -13.99 -13.55 1.73
C TYR A 95 -15.01 -14.67 1.93
N THR A 96 -14.85 -15.75 1.18
CA THR A 96 -15.63 -16.99 1.34
C THR A 96 -15.17 -17.72 2.60
N PRO A 97 -15.83 -18.79 3.06
CA PRO A 97 -15.37 -19.55 4.22
C PRO A 97 -13.90 -20.01 4.13
N LYS A 98 -13.43 -20.41 2.94
CA LYS A 98 -12.04 -20.82 2.71
C LYS A 98 -11.08 -19.64 2.80
N GLY A 99 -11.37 -18.54 2.11
CA GLY A 99 -10.51 -17.35 2.18
C GLY A 99 -10.50 -16.71 3.56
N ALA A 100 -11.64 -16.71 4.25
CA ALA A 100 -11.74 -16.24 5.64
C ALA A 100 -10.90 -17.09 6.59
N THR A 101 -10.82 -18.41 6.35
CA THR A 101 -9.94 -19.31 7.12
C THR A 101 -8.47 -18.94 6.90
N ILE A 102 -8.02 -18.79 5.64
CA ILE A 102 -6.64 -18.36 5.34
C ILE A 102 -6.34 -17.01 6.00
N ARG A 103 -7.24 -16.03 5.85
CA ARG A 103 -7.10 -14.70 6.45
C ARG A 103 -6.95 -14.79 7.97
N ARG A 104 -7.75 -15.63 8.63
CA ARG A 104 -7.68 -15.85 10.09
C ARG A 104 -6.35 -16.45 10.52
N GLU A 105 -5.85 -17.47 9.81
CA GLU A 105 -4.56 -18.08 10.17
C GLU A 105 -3.40 -17.09 10.01
N ILE A 106 -3.42 -16.24 8.98
CA ILE A 106 -2.43 -15.16 8.79
C ILE A 106 -2.48 -14.16 9.95
N ILE A 107 -3.69 -13.74 10.36
CA ILE A 107 -3.87 -12.82 11.50
C ILE A 107 -3.38 -13.45 12.79
N ASN A 108 -3.76 -14.71 13.06
CA ASN A 108 -3.34 -15.44 14.25
C ASN A 108 -1.82 -15.53 14.33
N TYR A 109 -1.16 -15.84 13.22
CA TYR A 109 0.30 -15.92 13.15
C TYR A 109 0.96 -14.56 13.37
N SER A 110 0.50 -13.49 12.71
CA SER A 110 1.06 -12.14 12.95
C SER A 110 0.85 -11.70 14.40
N ASN A 111 -0.33 -11.96 14.98
CA ASN A 111 -0.63 -11.67 16.38
C ASN A 111 0.28 -12.47 17.33
N GLU A 112 0.57 -13.75 17.05
CA GLU A 112 1.51 -14.54 17.83
C GLU A 112 2.92 -13.94 17.85
N LEU A 113 3.44 -13.55 16.69
CA LEU A 113 4.74 -12.87 16.58
C LEU A 113 4.76 -11.56 17.37
N GLN A 114 3.73 -10.73 17.21
CA GLN A 114 3.61 -9.44 17.89
C GLN A 114 3.50 -9.60 19.41
N ARG A 115 2.70 -10.55 19.90
CA ARG A 115 2.60 -10.89 21.33
C ARG A 115 3.94 -11.35 21.89
N GLY A 116 4.72 -12.11 21.11
CA GLY A 116 6.06 -12.56 21.49
C GLY A 116 7.03 -11.43 21.84
N ILE A 117 6.83 -10.23 21.27
CA ILE A 117 7.60 -9.01 21.57
C ILE A 117 6.82 -7.99 22.41
N GLY A 118 5.72 -8.41 23.03
CA GLY A 118 4.96 -7.63 24.01
C GLY A 118 3.98 -6.61 23.44
N TYR A 119 3.55 -6.75 22.19
CA TYR A 119 2.39 -6.00 21.67
C TYR A 119 1.10 -6.50 22.31
N GLN A 120 0.20 -5.56 22.57
CA GLN A 120 -1.14 -5.84 23.08
C GLN A 120 -2.16 -5.47 22.02
N GLU A 121 -3.01 -6.44 21.67
CA GLU A 121 -4.09 -6.23 20.73
C GLU A 121 -5.16 -5.32 21.33
N VAL A 122 -5.62 -4.37 20.54
CA VAL A 122 -6.75 -3.49 20.84
C VAL A 122 -7.75 -3.56 19.70
N HIS A 123 -8.94 -3.03 19.95
CA HIS A 123 -9.96 -2.89 18.93
C HIS A 123 -10.45 -1.44 18.88
N THR A 124 -10.36 -0.81 17.71
CA THR A 124 -10.77 0.58 17.53
C THR A 124 -11.82 0.73 16.41
N PRO A 125 -12.80 1.64 16.56
CA PRO A 125 -13.92 1.75 15.62
C PRO A 125 -13.48 2.26 14.24
N ASN A 126 -14.21 1.91 13.19
CA ASN A 126 -13.86 2.30 11.82
C ASN A 126 -14.24 3.73 11.44
N ILE A 127 -15.09 4.40 12.23
CA ILE A 127 -15.61 5.73 11.95
C ILE A 127 -15.07 6.70 13.00
N ASN A 128 -14.63 7.89 12.57
CA ASN A 128 -14.12 8.93 13.47
C ASN A 128 -14.61 10.31 13.05
N LYS A 129 -14.69 11.22 14.02
CA LYS A 129 -14.96 12.65 13.75
C LYS A 129 -13.79 13.25 12.97
N ALA A 130 -14.10 14.19 12.08
CA ALA A 130 -13.10 15.00 11.36
C ALA A 130 -12.05 15.62 12.29
N GLU A 131 -12.47 16.03 13.49
CA GLU A 131 -11.61 16.65 14.50
C GLU A 131 -10.40 15.79 14.87
N LEU A 132 -10.56 14.46 14.96
CA LEU A 132 -9.45 13.55 15.26
C LEU A 132 -8.35 13.62 14.18
N PHE A 133 -8.75 13.76 12.92
CA PHE A 133 -7.82 13.86 11.79
C PHE A 133 -7.20 15.25 11.70
N LYS A 134 -7.89 16.30 12.14
CA LYS A 134 -7.33 17.66 12.23
C LYS A 134 -6.24 17.72 13.28
N VAL A 135 -6.53 17.22 14.48
CA VAL A 135 -5.56 17.15 15.59
C VAL A 135 -4.32 16.34 15.21
N SER A 136 -4.49 15.24 14.47
CA SER A 136 -3.36 14.42 14.02
C SER A 136 -2.65 14.95 12.77
N GLY A 137 -3.11 16.05 12.16
CA GLY A 137 -2.53 16.64 10.95
C GLY A 137 -2.85 15.89 9.64
N HIS A 138 -3.61 14.79 9.69
CA HIS A 138 -3.97 13.98 8.53
C HIS A 138 -5.06 14.61 7.69
N TYR A 139 -5.93 15.43 8.29
CA TYR A 139 -7.09 15.99 7.60
C TYR A 139 -6.67 16.80 6.37
N GLU A 140 -5.72 17.73 6.49
CA GLU A 140 -5.35 18.57 5.34
C GLU A 140 -4.65 17.82 4.22
N LYS A 141 -4.00 16.69 4.53
CA LYS A 141 -3.22 15.90 3.57
C LYS A 141 -4.01 14.78 2.91
N PHE A 142 -4.95 14.18 3.64
CA PHE A 142 -5.63 12.95 3.24
C PHE A 142 -7.15 13.08 3.12
N LYS A 143 -7.76 14.25 3.40
CA LYS A 143 -9.23 14.40 3.31
C LYS A 143 -9.82 13.99 1.97
N ASP A 144 -9.10 14.26 0.89
CA ASP A 144 -9.56 13.95 -0.48
C ASP A 144 -9.45 12.44 -0.80
N ASP A 145 -8.64 11.70 -0.03
CA ASP A 145 -8.45 10.25 -0.15
C ASP A 145 -9.23 9.47 0.94
N MET A 146 -10.07 10.15 1.73
CA MET A 146 -10.88 9.53 2.80
C MET A 146 -12.36 9.43 2.42
N LEU A 147 -12.96 8.28 2.75
CA LEU A 147 -14.41 8.10 2.59
C LEU A 147 -15.18 8.86 3.68
N LYS A 148 -15.96 9.85 3.26
CA LYS A 148 -16.82 10.66 4.13
C LYS A 148 -18.11 9.91 4.52
N VAL A 149 -18.48 10.03 5.79
CA VAL A 149 -19.72 9.48 6.37
C VAL A 149 -20.61 10.64 6.80
N ILE A 150 -21.86 10.62 6.35
CA ILE A 150 -22.85 11.66 6.67
C ILE A 150 -23.83 11.09 7.71
N SER A 151 -23.95 11.77 8.84
CA SER A 151 -24.90 11.42 9.89
C SER A 151 -26.29 11.99 9.57
N ASN A 152 -27.33 11.21 9.83
CA ASN A 152 -28.72 11.65 9.69
C ASN A 152 -29.19 12.58 10.84
N TYR A 153 -28.42 12.65 11.94
CA TYR A 153 -28.85 13.32 13.17
C TYR A 153 -27.92 14.45 13.63
N THR A 154 -26.70 14.51 13.09
CA THR A 154 -25.70 15.48 13.52
C THR A 154 -25.08 16.17 12.32
N ALA A 155 -24.82 17.47 12.42
CA ALA A 155 -24.08 18.22 11.42
C ALA A 155 -22.55 17.95 11.45
N GLU A 156 -22.10 17.15 12.42
CA GLU A 156 -20.70 16.75 12.53
C GLU A 156 -20.25 15.91 11.33
N GLU A 157 -19.03 16.16 10.90
CA GLU A 157 -18.40 15.43 9.81
C GLU A 157 -17.66 14.20 10.34
N TYR A 158 -17.90 13.06 9.70
CA TYR A 158 -17.26 11.79 10.02
C TYR A 158 -16.54 11.22 8.80
N PHE A 159 -15.50 10.44 9.05
CA PHE A 159 -14.77 9.72 8.02
C PHE A 159 -14.54 8.28 8.46
N LEU A 160 -14.50 7.37 7.48
CA LEU A 160 -13.90 6.06 7.68
C LEU A 160 -12.40 6.22 7.81
N LYS A 161 -11.79 5.56 8.79
CA LYS A 161 -10.36 5.70 9.08
C LYS A 161 -9.49 5.13 7.95
N PRO A 162 -8.48 5.87 7.45
CA PRO A 162 -7.50 5.35 6.50
C PRO A 162 -6.29 4.68 7.18
N MET A 163 -6.18 4.82 8.50
CA MET A 163 -5.11 4.32 9.36
C MET A 163 -5.55 4.26 10.83
N ASN A 164 -4.89 3.46 11.66
CA ASN A 164 -5.24 3.32 13.09
C ASN A 164 -4.53 4.32 14.01
N CYS A 165 -3.45 4.95 13.54
CA CYS A 165 -2.55 5.80 14.35
C CYS A 165 -3.31 6.79 15.26
N PRO A 166 -4.27 7.60 14.75
CA PRO A 166 -4.95 8.59 15.58
C PRO A 166 -5.78 7.99 16.71
N GLN A 167 -6.27 6.76 16.58
CA GLN A 167 -7.04 6.10 17.64
C GLN A 167 -6.11 5.44 18.68
N HIS A 168 -4.96 4.92 18.25
CA HIS A 168 -3.95 4.39 19.16
C HIS A 168 -3.39 5.48 20.07
N THR A 169 -3.25 6.72 19.58
CA THR A 169 -2.85 7.85 20.42
C THR A 169 -3.92 8.18 21.47
N GLN A 170 -5.21 7.97 21.21
CA GLN A 170 -6.26 8.13 22.22
C GLN A 170 -6.16 7.06 23.32
N ILE A 171 -5.79 5.82 22.97
CA ILE A 171 -5.54 4.76 23.97
C ILE A 171 -4.33 5.14 24.84
N PHE A 172 -3.26 5.64 24.22
CA PHE A 172 -2.10 6.13 24.95
C PHE A 172 -2.47 7.27 25.91
N ALA A 173 -3.21 8.27 25.42
CA ALA A 173 -3.63 9.46 26.16
C ALA A 173 -4.70 9.19 27.24
N SER A 174 -5.40 8.07 27.17
CA SER A 174 -6.49 7.73 28.11
C SER A 174 -6.05 7.61 29.58
N LYS A 175 -4.75 7.43 29.83
CA LYS A 175 -4.19 7.26 31.18
C LYS A 175 -2.85 7.98 31.28
N MET A 176 -2.57 8.55 32.44
CA MET A 176 -1.25 9.09 32.76
C MET A 176 -0.21 7.95 32.75
N ARG A 177 0.96 8.20 32.16
CA ARG A 177 2.04 7.22 32.01
C ARG A 177 3.33 7.73 32.64
N SER A 178 4.07 6.83 33.29
CA SER A 178 5.44 7.06 33.72
C SER A 178 6.42 6.69 32.60
N TYR A 179 7.62 7.25 32.63
CA TYR A 179 8.73 6.81 31.77
C TYR A 179 9.07 5.31 31.97
N LYS A 180 8.71 4.75 33.14
CA LYS A 180 8.87 3.32 33.47
C LYS A 180 7.86 2.41 32.78
N ASP A 181 6.73 2.96 32.33
CA ASP A 181 5.70 2.19 31.61
C ASP A 181 6.08 2.01 30.14
N LEU A 182 7.10 2.73 29.64
CA LEU A 182 7.55 2.68 28.26
C LEU A 182 8.62 1.59 28.05
N PRO A 183 8.55 0.83 26.95
CA PRO A 183 7.69 1.05 25.78
C PRO A 183 6.29 0.43 25.91
N ILE A 184 5.27 1.14 25.37
CA ILE A 184 3.89 0.64 25.25
C ILE A 184 3.65 0.27 23.79
N ARG A 185 3.22 -0.96 23.54
CA ARG A 185 3.07 -1.51 22.19
C ARG A 185 1.62 -1.94 21.95
N ILE A 186 1.01 -1.41 20.91
CA ILE A 186 -0.39 -1.61 20.59
C ILE A 186 -0.50 -2.19 19.18
N ALA A 187 -1.29 -3.25 19.02
CA ALA A 187 -1.59 -3.89 17.73
C ALA A 187 -3.07 -3.78 17.41
N ASP A 188 -3.44 -3.59 16.14
CA ASP A 188 -4.84 -3.55 15.70
C ASP A 188 -4.99 -4.16 14.30
N PHE A 189 -6.01 -5.01 14.15
CA PHE A 189 -6.38 -5.70 12.91
C PHE A 189 -7.74 -5.22 12.39
N ALA A 190 -8.17 -4.02 12.78
CA ALA A 190 -9.38 -3.38 12.28
C ALA A 190 -9.25 -3.05 10.79
N ASN A 191 -10.39 -3.07 10.10
CA ASN A 191 -10.45 -2.65 8.71
C ASN A 191 -10.16 -1.14 8.57
N LEU A 192 -9.44 -0.81 7.51
CA LEU A 192 -9.07 0.52 7.09
C LEU A 192 -9.66 0.81 5.72
N TYR A 193 -9.90 2.09 5.45
CA TYR A 193 -10.59 2.54 4.27
C TYR A 193 -9.85 3.69 3.58
N ARG A 194 -9.56 3.54 2.29
CA ARG A 194 -8.98 4.60 1.44
C ARG A 194 -9.84 4.75 0.19
N ASP A 195 -10.14 5.99 -0.19
CA ASP A 195 -10.90 6.28 -1.41
C ASP A 195 -9.98 6.25 -2.63
N GLU A 196 -9.48 5.06 -2.94
CA GLU A 196 -8.63 4.83 -4.10
C GLU A 196 -9.41 5.09 -5.40
N LYS A 197 -8.72 5.68 -6.39
CA LYS A 197 -9.29 5.94 -7.71
C LYS A 197 -9.81 4.64 -8.34
N PRO A 198 -11.01 4.63 -8.95
CA PRO A 198 -11.58 3.40 -9.50
C PRO A 198 -10.67 2.66 -10.49
N GLY A 199 -9.90 3.38 -11.30
CA GLY A 199 -8.98 2.81 -12.28
C GLY A 199 -7.70 2.19 -11.69
N GLU A 200 -7.44 2.38 -10.40
CA GLU A 200 -6.24 1.86 -9.72
C GLU A 200 -6.52 0.58 -8.93
N LEU A 201 -7.80 0.23 -8.74
CA LEU A 201 -8.20 -0.97 -8.01
C LEU A 201 -7.79 -2.24 -8.76
N LEU A 202 -7.16 -3.18 -8.04
CA LEU A 202 -6.60 -4.39 -8.64
C LEU A 202 -6.67 -5.59 -7.69
N GLY A 203 -7.69 -6.43 -7.86
CA GLY A 203 -7.86 -7.66 -7.08
C GLY A 203 -7.71 -7.38 -5.58
N LEU A 204 -6.96 -8.22 -4.85
CA LEU A 204 -6.57 -7.95 -3.45
C LEU A 204 -5.29 -7.10 -3.28
N THR A 205 -4.65 -6.63 -4.36
CA THR A 205 -3.38 -5.90 -4.29
C THR A 205 -3.60 -4.41 -4.03
N ARG A 206 -4.67 -3.83 -4.58
CA ARG A 206 -5.07 -2.44 -4.34
C ARG A 206 -6.59 -2.36 -4.15
N LEU A 207 -6.99 -2.01 -2.94
CA LEU A 207 -8.35 -2.12 -2.41
C LEU A 207 -8.77 -0.84 -1.72
N ARG A 208 -10.08 -0.63 -1.59
CA ARG A 208 -10.64 0.44 -0.74
C ARG A 208 -10.76 0.02 0.70
N CYS A 209 -11.08 -1.25 0.97
CA CYS A 209 -11.14 -1.82 2.32
C CYS A 209 -10.03 -2.86 2.48
N PHE A 210 -9.17 -2.67 3.46
CA PHE A 210 -8.07 -3.58 3.75
C PHE A 210 -7.83 -3.67 5.26
N CYS A 211 -7.07 -4.66 5.68
CA CYS A 211 -6.65 -4.83 7.06
C CYS A 211 -5.12 -4.90 7.05
N GLN A 212 -4.51 -4.17 7.97
CA GLN A 212 -3.08 -4.27 8.23
C GLN A 212 -2.89 -5.00 9.56
N ASP A 213 -1.77 -5.68 9.70
CA ASP A 213 -1.26 -6.09 11.01
C ASP A 213 -0.59 -4.89 11.69
N ASP A 214 -1.38 -3.83 11.89
CA ASP A 214 -0.89 -2.51 12.26
C ASP A 214 -0.43 -2.48 13.71
N GLY A 215 0.71 -1.82 13.96
CA GLY A 215 1.38 -1.81 15.24
C GLY A 215 1.98 -0.44 15.54
N HIS A 216 1.75 0.06 16.76
CA HIS A 216 2.29 1.33 17.23
C HIS A 216 3.04 1.14 18.55
N SER A 217 4.33 1.44 18.54
CA SER A 217 5.16 1.47 19.75
C SER A 217 5.37 2.91 20.22
N PHE A 218 4.88 3.22 21.41
CA PHE A 218 5.15 4.44 22.13
C PHE A 218 6.36 4.19 23.03
N CYS A 219 7.49 4.80 22.70
CA CYS A 219 8.75 4.59 23.39
C CYS A 219 9.48 5.91 23.63
N ARG A 220 10.50 5.88 24.48
CA ARG A 220 11.43 7.01 24.62
C ARG A 220 12.43 7.02 23.47
N GLU A 221 13.03 8.16 23.20
CA GLU A 221 14.02 8.31 22.13
C GLU A 221 15.21 7.35 22.29
N ASP A 222 15.67 7.10 23.52
CA ASP A 222 16.75 6.15 23.82
C ASP A 222 16.40 4.69 23.50
N GLN A 223 15.10 4.38 23.37
CA GLN A 223 14.60 3.02 23.12
C GLN A 223 14.36 2.73 21.63
N ILE A 224 14.34 3.75 20.77
CA ILE A 224 13.95 3.62 19.34
C ILE A 224 14.73 2.51 18.63
N LYS A 225 16.06 2.48 18.78
CA LYS A 225 16.91 1.46 18.13
C LYS A 225 16.55 0.03 18.57
N THR A 226 16.27 -0.15 19.86
CA THR A 226 15.90 -1.46 20.42
C THR A 226 14.52 -1.91 19.95
N GLU A 227 13.55 -0.98 19.91
CA GLU A 227 12.20 -1.24 19.41
C GLU A 227 12.22 -1.58 17.92
N PHE A 228 12.95 -0.81 17.12
CA PHE A 228 13.10 -1.05 15.69
C PHE A 228 13.74 -2.40 15.39
N ALA A 229 14.83 -2.75 16.10
CA ALA A 229 15.48 -4.06 15.96
C ALA A 229 14.54 -5.23 16.31
N SER A 230 13.71 -5.07 17.34
CA SER A 230 12.73 -6.09 17.76
C SER A 230 11.66 -6.30 16.69
N ILE A 231 11.13 -5.21 16.12
CA ILE A 231 10.13 -5.26 15.03
C ILE A 231 10.76 -5.87 13.76
N LEU A 232 11.97 -5.46 13.40
CA LEU A 232 12.68 -6.02 12.24
C LEU A 232 12.94 -7.53 12.42
N GLY A 233 13.18 -7.97 13.65
CA GLY A 233 13.32 -9.40 13.99
C GLY A 233 12.07 -10.21 13.64
N ILE A 234 10.88 -9.74 14.03
CA ILE A 234 9.62 -10.44 13.72
C ILE A 234 9.29 -10.37 12.22
N ILE A 235 9.61 -9.27 11.53
CA ILE A 235 9.43 -9.15 10.08
C ILE A 235 10.32 -10.17 9.36
N LYS A 236 11.59 -10.30 9.75
CA LYS A 236 12.53 -11.30 9.21
C LYS A 236 12.02 -12.72 9.43
N GLN A 237 11.48 -13.00 10.61
CA GLN A 237 10.90 -14.31 10.93
C GLN A 237 9.66 -14.60 10.08
N ALA A 238 8.76 -13.63 9.90
CA ALA A 238 7.58 -13.77 9.07
C ALA A 238 7.95 -14.03 7.60
N MET A 239 8.84 -13.22 7.02
CA MET A 239 9.28 -13.38 5.63
C MET A 239 9.97 -14.72 5.38
N LYS A 240 10.79 -15.19 6.35
CA LYS A 240 11.38 -16.53 6.30
C LYS A 240 10.32 -17.63 6.33
N THR A 241 9.28 -17.48 7.15
CA THR A 241 8.20 -18.46 7.28
C THR A 241 7.35 -18.53 6.02
N TYR A 242 7.07 -17.38 5.39
CA TYR A 242 6.39 -17.31 4.10
C TYR A 242 7.29 -17.70 2.91
N ASN A 243 8.58 -17.94 3.15
CA ASN A 243 9.58 -18.22 2.13
C ASN A 243 9.57 -17.16 1.01
N MET A 244 9.48 -15.89 1.40
CA MET A 244 9.44 -14.74 0.49
C MET A 244 10.78 -14.01 0.47
N GLU A 245 11.29 -13.78 -0.74
CA GLU A 245 12.41 -12.88 -0.96
C GLU A 245 11.94 -11.42 -0.90
N TYR A 246 12.75 -10.55 -0.30
CA TYR A 246 12.43 -9.13 -0.15
C TYR A 246 13.69 -8.28 -0.19
N THR A 247 13.51 -7.01 -0.53
CA THR A 247 14.53 -5.97 -0.43
C THR A 247 14.07 -4.90 0.54
N ILE A 248 15.01 -4.24 1.21
CA ILE A 248 14.72 -3.15 2.14
C ILE A 248 15.05 -1.83 1.45
N ARG A 249 14.14 -0.87 1.52
CA ARG A 249 14.34 0.50 1.04
C ARG A 249 13.98 1.49 2.13
N LEU A 250 14.93 2.32 2.52
CA LEU A 250 14.66 3.46 3.39
C LEU A 250 14.01 4.59 2.56
N SER A 251 12.87 5.10 3.02
CA SER A 251 12.18 6.21 2.38
C SER A 251 12.48 7.50 3.15
N LEU A 252 13.13 8.45 2.48
CA LEU A 252 13.56 9.72 3.04
C LEU A 252 12.56 10.83 2.70
N TRP A 253 12.57 11.92 3.46
CA TRP A 253 11.85 13.13 3.07
C TRP A 253 12.56 13.86 1.93
N ASP A 254 11.82 14.69 1.22
CA ASP A 254 12.30 15.54 0.13
C ASP A 254 12.41 17.00 0.62
N PRO A 255 13.63 17.52 0.83
CA PRO A 255 13.84 18.90 1.26
C PRO A 255 13.37 19.95 0.25
N GLU A 256 13.15 19.59 -1.01
CA GLU A 256 12.62 20.51 -2.04
C GLU A 256 11.11 20.71 -1.91
N THR A 257 10.40 19.81 -1.22
CA THR A 257 8.94 19.88 -1.00
C THR A 257 8.54 19.69 0.47
N PRO A 258 9.06 20.52 1.41
CA PRO A 258 8.86 20.34 2.85
C PRO A 258 7.38 20.42 3.27
N GLU A 259 6.54 21.15 2.53
CA GLU A 259 5.11 21.28 2.78
C GLU A 259 4.34 19.95 2.70
N LYS A 260 4.88 18.96 1.99
CA LYS A 260 4.29 17.61 1.91
C LYS A 260 4.57 16.78 3.15
N TYR A 261 5.54 17.15 3.99
CA TYR A 261 5.96 16.39 5.17
C TYR A 261 5.42 17.03 6.46
N LEU A 262 5.32 16.24 7.53
CA LEU A 262 4.94 16.72 8.86
C LEU A 262 6.20 16.78 9.73
N GLY A 263 6.29 17.76 10.62
CA GLY A 263 7.42 17.95 11.54
C GLY A 263 8.52 18.87 10.98
N ASP A 264 9.42 19.27 11.88
CA ASP A 264 10.51 20.19 11.56
C ASP A 264 11.66 19.47 10.82
N PRO A 265 12.43 20.20 9.98
CA PRO A 265 13.62 19.66 9.31
C PRO A 265 14.59 18.96 10.26
N SER A 266 14.79 19.50 11.46
CA SER A 266 15.68 18.93 12.48
C SER A 266 15.22 17.55 12.98
N VAL A 267 13.90 17.33 13.06
CA VAL A 267 13.31 16.04 13.43
C VAL A 267 13.56 15.02 12.31
N TRP A 268 13.42 15.45 11.06
CA TRP A 268 13.71 14.60 9.90
C TRP A 268 15.18 14.20 9.83
N GLU A 269 16.10 15.16 9.94
CA GLU A 269 17.55 14.90 9.95
C GLU A 269 17.93 13.87 11.03
N ASN A 270 17.41 14.04 12.26
CA ASN A 270 17.68 13.12 13.36
C ASN A 270 17.06 11.73 13.11
N SER A 271 15.82 11.69 12.64
CA SER A 271 15.11 10.42 12.37
C SER A 271 15.75 9.62 11.23
N GLN A 272 16.19 10.29 10.17
CA GLN A 272 16.89 9.66 9.05
C GLN A 272 18.21 9.06 9.52
N LYS A 273 19.02 9.84 10.26
CA LYS A 273 20.29 9.36 10.79
C LYS A 273 20.11 8.15 11.73
N LEU A 274 19.10 8.19 12.60
CA LEU A 274 18.78 7.07 13.49
C LEU A 274 18.32 5.81 12.76
N LEU A 275 17.70 5.94 11.58
CA LEU A 275 17.25 4.82 10.75
C LEU A 275 18.35 4.25 9.83
N GLU A 276 19.33 5.08 9.46
CA GLU A 276 20.50 4.67 8.67
C GLU A 276 21.52 3.88 9.52
N GLU A 277 21.66 4.24 10.80
CA GLU A 277 22.54 3.57 11.78
C GLU A 277 21.98 2.23 12.30
#